data_AF-A0A386WQP2-F1
#
_entry.id   AF-A0A386WQP2-F1
#
_cell.length_a   1.000
_cell.length_b   1.000
_cell.length_c   1.000
_cell.angle_alpha   90.00
_cell.angle_beta   90.00
_cell.angle_gamma   90.00
#
_symmetry.space_group_name_H-M   'P 1'
#
loop_
_entity.id
_entity.type
_entity.pdbx_description
1 polymer ?
#
loop_
_entity_poly.entity_id
_entity_poly.type
_entity_poly.pdbx_seq_one_letter_code
_entity_poly.pdbx_strand_id
1 'polypeptide(L)'
;MVVAGAPPAVANRPGDRPPGTARPTRPKPTVVPSPTFSPRPTASPTPTAVPTPTATATPTASPSPTGTTPAPMPTAKRTAVLLPTLGGGSSASDVNSAGVVVGSAQVASGYWHAVRWVDGQIEDLGTLGGPNSQAEAIDERGRIVGTAQAADGSSHAVAWVDGKIQDLGLTGGIFSIAYDTAGDRVVGVYHVTDSFSGRRPFVRTGNTEITIHAPPGASALAVNEAGTVAGTYGYKDWTDPPFVNQAFVWRDGVLRSLGTLGGPTSDATGINDLGQVVGTSWTADGRFAAFFWDGTTMHRLATGAESPTAQAVNDSGLVIGTDGTTSRAMIWPSPTAESQLLPMPDGAVSSIAINVNDPGLIVGLAYFTSPSWHSRAVVWR
;
A
#
# COMPACT_ATOMS: atom_id res chain seq x y z
N MET A 1 0.80 -6.01 19.98
CA MET A 1 1.71 -7.01 19.39
C MET A 1 1.83 -6.67 17.91
N VAL A 2 3.00 -6.17 17.56
CA VAL A 2 3.29 -5.31 16.40
C VAL A 2 3.29 -6.12 15.12
N VAL A 3 2.62 -5.62 14.07
CA VAL A 3 2.89 -6.02 12.68
C VAL A 3 4.37 -5.73 12.44
N ALA A 4 5.17 -6.80 12.44
CA ALA A 4 6.57 -6.73 12.13
C ALA A 4 6.70 -6.21 10.70
N GLY A 5 7.12 -4.94 10.59
CA GLY A 5 7.82 -4.48 9.41
C GLY A 5 8.94 -5.47 9.10
N ALA A 6 9.19 -5.64 7.81
CA ALA A 6 10.31 -6.39 7.29
C ALA A 6 11.59 -6.13 8.11
N PRO A 7 12.44 -7.15 8.34
CA PRO A 7 13.71 -6.92 9.00
C PRO A 7 14.50 -5.85 8.22
N PRO A 8 15.12 -4.86 8.90
CA PRO A 8 16.03 -3.96 8.24
C PRO A 8 17.19 -4.76 7.65
N ALA A 9 17.57 -4.39 6.42
CA ALA A 9 18.82 -4.84 5.81
C ALA A 9 19.96 -4.72 6.82
N VAL A 10 20.75 -5.79 6.94
CA VAL A 10 21.93 -5.85 7.78
C VAL A 10 22.89 -4.73 7.38
N ALA A 11 22.90 -3.65 8.17
CA ALA A 11 23.93 -2.63 8.09
C ALA A 11 25.24 -3.25 8.61
N ASN A 12 26.22 -3.42 7.72
CA ASN A 12 27.59 -3.76 8.09
C ASN A 12 28.12 -2.76 9.12
N ARG A 13 28.66 -3.28 10.24
CA ARG A 13 29.31 -2.49 11.30
C ARG A 13 30.48 -1.67 10.72
N PRO A 14 30.62 -0.37 11.04
CA PRO A 14 31.84 0.38 10.75
C PRO A 14 32.80 0.27 11.94
N GLY A 15 33.81 -0.59 11.80
CA GLY A 15 34.91 -0.70 12.74
C GLY A 15 36.12 -1.25 12.02
N ASP A 16 36.73 -0.40 11.16
CA ASP A 16 38.17 -0.37 10.84
C ASP A 16 38.41 0.70 9.77
N ARG A 17 38.96 1.86 10.17
CA ARG A 17 39.50 2.88 9.26
C ARG A 17 41.02 2.75 9.21
N PRO A 18 41.64 2.58 8.03
CA PRO A 18 43.04 2.95 7.83
C PRO A 18 43.19 4.49 7.67
N PRO A 19 44.32 5.09 8.05
CA PRO A 19 44.48 6.54 8.05
C PRO A 19 44.89 7.08 6.68
N GLY A 20 44.36 8.26 6.34
CA GLY A 20 44.98 9.20 5.42
C GLY A 20 44.56 9.10 3.95
N THR A 21 43.77 10.06 3.49
CA THR A 21 44.03 10.86 2.27
C THR A 21 43.11 12.08 2.25
N ALA A 22 43.62 13.18 1.68
CA ALA A 22 43.15 14.55 1.87
C ALA A 22 41.77 14.85 1.26
N ARG A 23 41.03 15.76 1.92
CA ARG A 23 39.77 16.34 1.47
C ARG A 23 40.01 17.34 0.33
N PRO A 24 39.38 17.22 -0.85
CA PRO A 24 39.37 18.29 -1.83
C PRO A 24 38.42 19.41 -1.40
N THR A 25 38.90 20.65 -1.46
CA THR A 25 38.14 21.87 -1.17
C THR A 25 37.15 22.18 -2.29
N ARG A 26 35.90 22.46 -1.93
CA ARG A 26 34.83 22.86 -2.87
C ARG A 26 35.06 24.30 -3.33
N PRO A 27 35.04 24.62 -4.64
CA PRO A 27 35.08 26.00 -5.09
C PRO A 27 33.79 26.74 -4.77
N LYS A 28 33.93 28.04 -4.44
CA LYS A 28 32.87 28.99 -4.06
C LYS A 28 31.90 29.20 -5.24
N PRO A 29 30.57 29.28 -5.03
CA PRO A 29 29.63 29.51 -6.12
C PRO A 29 29.75 30.94 -6.67
N THR A 30 29.92 31.04 -7.99
CA THR A 30 29.91 32.28 -8.78
C THR A 30 28.46 32.78 -8.90
N VAL A 31 28.23 34.06 -8.59
CA VAL A 31 26.94 34.74 -8.73
C VAL A 31 26.66 34.95 -10.22
N VAL A 32 25.54 34.41 -10.72
CA VAL A 32 25.03 34.67 -12.07
C VAL A 32 23.90 35.72 -11.97
N PRO A 33 23.93 36.82 -12.73
CA PRO A 33 22.91 37.87 -12.66
C PRO A 33 21.58 37.45 -13.33
N SER A 34 20.47 37.79 -12.68
CA SER A 34 19.10 37.58 -13.16
C SER A 34 18.79 38.43 -14.40
N PRO A 35 18.15 37.90 -15.46
CA PRO A 35 17.66 38.73 -16.56
C PRO A 35 16.37 39.46 -16.17
N THR A 36 16.41 40.78 -16.27
CA THR A 36 15.27 41.70 -16.20
C THR A 36 14.48 41.68 -17.52
N PHE A 37 13.18 41.42 -17.46
CA PHE A 37 12.28 41.59 -18.61
C PHE A 37 11.42 42.85 -18.42
N SER A 38 11.53 43.79 -19.36
CA SER A 38 10.64 44.96 -19.50
C SER A 38 9.46 44.62 -20.42
N PRO A 39 8.23 45.08 -20.14
CA PRO A 39 7.09 44.88 -21.03
C PRO A 39 7.05 45.95 -22.13
N ARG A 40 6.87 45.55 -23.40
CA ARG A 40 6.53 46.45 -24.52
C ARG A 40 5.18 46.04 -25.14
N PRO A 41 4.29 46.97 -25.52
CA PRO A 41 2.88 46.67 -25.81
C PRO A 41 2.55 46.49 -27.31
N THR A 42 1.29 46.07 -27.54
CA THR A 42 0.46 46.04 -28.79
C THR A 42 0.64 44.80 -29.69
N ALA A 43 -0.38 44.18 -30.29
CA ALA A 43 -1.72 44.66 -30.69
C ALA A 43 -2.81 43.58 -30.53
N SER A 44 -4.07 44.03 -30.47
CA SER A 44 -5.28 43.23 -30.32
C SER A 44 -5.76 42.68 -31.67
N PRO A 45 -6.02 41.35 -31.83
CA PRO A 45 -6.66 40.83 -33.03
C PRO A 45 -8.20 40.89 -32.93
N THR A 46 -8.81 41.42 -33.99
CA THR A 46 -10.25 41.44 -34.29
C THR A 46 -10.89 40.05 -34.15
N PRO A 47 -12.09 39.91 -33.55
CA PRO A 47 -12.72 38.61 -33.36
C PRO A 47 -13.27 38.05 -34.68
N THR A 48 -12.77 36.88 -35.09
CA THR A 48 -13.37 36.04 -36.13
C THR A 48 -14.63 35.38 -35.57
N ALA A 49 -15.73 35.40 -36.33
CA ALA A 49 -17.00 34.80 -35.96
C ALA A 49 -16.87 33.31 -35.61
N VAL A 50 -17.32 32.94 -34.42
CA VAL A 50 -17.42 31.55 -33.93
C VAL A 50 -18.66 30.90 -34.56
N PRO A 51 -18.56 29.73 -35.20
CA PRO A 51 -19.75 29.02 -35.66
C PRO A 51 -20.56 28.51 -34.47
N THR A 52 -21.87 28.71 -34.54
CA THR A 52 -22.87 28.26 -33.56
C THR A 52 -22.73 26.76 -33.28
N PRO A 53 -22.60 26.32 -32.00
CA PRO A 53 -22.60 24.90 -31.71
C PRO A 53 -23.97 24.30 -32.05
N THR A 54 -23.95 23.29 -32.93
CA THR A 54 -25.11 22.43 -33.17
C THR A 54 -25.41 21.69 -31.87
N ALA A 55 -26.68 21.62 -31.47
CA ALA A 55 -27.12 20.96 -30.26
C ALA A 55 -26.70 19.48 -30.26
N THR A 56 -25.64 19.17 -29.53
CA THR A 56 -25.27 17.79 -29.20
C THR A 56 -26.30 17.25 -28.22
N ALA A 57 -26.84 16.07 -28.54
CA ALA A 57 -27.78 15.35 -27.68
C ALA A 57 -27.25 15.30 -26.24
N THR A 58 -28.09 15.69 -25.30
CA THR A 58 -27.85 15.53 -23.86
C THR A 58 -27.49 14.08 -23.59
N PRO A 59 -26.33 13.76 -22.97
CA PRO A 59 -26.06 12.40 -22.56
C PRO A 59 -27.15 12.03 -21.55
N THR A 60 -27.97 11.05 -21.92
CA THR A 60 -28.92 10.39 -21.02
C THR A 60 -28.15 10.02 -19.76
N ALA A 61 -28.65 10.46 -18.60
CA ALA A 61 -28.07 10.15 -17.31
C ALA A 61 -27.78 8.64 -17.25
N SER A 62 -26.49 8.30 -17.09
CA SER A 62 -26.08 6.96 -16.72
C SER A 62 -26.83 6.61 -15.42
N PRO A 63 -27.44 5.43 -15.28
CA PRO A 63 -28.16 5.11 -14.05
C PRO A 63 -27.19 5.23 -12.87
N SER A 64 -27.54 6.08 -11.89
CA SER A 64 -26.90 6.05 -10.59
C SER A 64 -26.90 4.60 -10.11
N PRO A 65 -25.76 4.05 -9.66
CA PRO A 65 -25.79 2.78 -8.96
C PRO A 65 -26.70 3.00 -7.74
N THR A 66 -27.88 2.40 -7.77
CA THR A 66 -28.72 2.25 -6.60
C THR A 66 -27.87 1.55 -5.56
N GLY A 67 -27.35 2.32 -4.61
CA GLY A 67 -26.61 1.84 -3.46
C GLY A 67 -27.52 1.02 -2.57
N THR A 68 -27.79 -0.22 -2.94
CA THR A 68 -28.13 -1.25 -1.98
C THR A 68 -26.85 -1.58 -1.25
N THR A 69 -26.77 -1.24 0.03
CA THR A 69 -25.76 -1.77 0.94
C THR A 69 -25.65 -3.28 0.68
N PRO A 70 -24.48 -3.80 0.27
CA PRO A 70 -24.31 -5.22 0.03
C PRO A 70 -24.74 -6.00 1.27
N ALA A 71 -25.49 -7.09 1.07
CA ALA A 71 -25.85 -7.96 2.18
C ALA A 71 -24.56 -8.47 2.83
N PRO A 72 -24.45 -8.49 4.18
CA PRO A 72 -23.27 -8.98 4.86
C PRO A 72 -22.96 -10.41 4.40
N MET A 73 -21.69 -10.69 4.08
CA MET A 73 -21.32 -12.02 3.61
C MET A 73 -21.58 -13.08 4.70
N PRO A 74 -22.20 -14.21 4.35
CA PRO A 74 -22.42 -15.29 5.31
C PRO A 74 -21.08 -15.81 5.83
N THR A 75 -20.94 -15.85 7.16
CA THR A 75 -19.78 -16.33 7.90
C THR A 75 -19.67 -17.85 7.88
N ALA A 76 -19.67 -18.44 6.68
CA ALA A 76 -19.41 -19.87 6.52
C ALA A 76 -18.12 -20.25 7.29
N LYS A 77 -18.07 -21.49 7.80
CA LYS A 77 -16.86 -22.00 8.46
C LYS A 77 -15.70 -21.96 7.47
N ARG A 78 -14.89 -20.92 7.54
CA ARG A 78 -13.68 -20.75 6.74
C ARG A 78 -12.68 -21.83 7.10
N THR A 79 -11.79 -22.13 6.17
CA THR A 79 -10.67 -23.06 6.31
C THR A 79 -9.37 -22.32 6.02
N ALA A 80 -8.33 -22.59 6.82
CA ALA A 80 -7.00 -22.04 6.59
C ALA A 80 -6.17 -23.03 5.77
N VAL A 81 -5.63 -22.59 4.63
CA VAL A 81 -4.83 -23.42 3.73
C VAL A 81 -3.48 -22.75 3.53
N LEU A 82 -2.40 -23.50 3.79
CA LEU A 82 -1.04 -23.00 3.59
C LEU A 82 -0.64 -23.13 2.11
N LEU A 83 -0.03 -22.09 1.56
CA LEU A 83 0.48 -22.06 0.20
C LEU A 83 1.90 -22.66 0.11
N PRO A 84 2.30 -23.22 -1.05
CA PRO A 84 3.65 -23.75 -1.26
C PRO A 84 4.73 -22.66 -1.17
N THR A 85 5.99 -23.06 -1.01
CA THR A 85 7.14 -22.14 -0.83
C THR A 85 8.26 -22.44 -1.84
N LEU A 86 9.26 -21.56 -1.94
CA LEU A 86 10.49 -21.75 -2.75
C LEU A 86 11.66 -22.34 -1.96
N GLY A 87 11.38 -22.97 -0.82
CA GLY A 87 12.39 -23.63 0.04
C GLY A 87 12.57 -23.00 1.41
N GLY A 88 12.00 -21.82 1.67
CA GLY A 88 12.00 -21.17 2.98
C GLY A 88 10.65 -20.56 3.37
N GLY A 89 10.70 -19.47 4.13
CA GLY A 89 9.51 -18.72 4.55
C GLY A 89 8.72 -18.12 3.38
N SER A 90 7.45 -17.81 3.60
CA SER A 90 6.60 -17.13 2.61
C SER A 90 5.56 -16.22 3.28
N SER A 91 5.05 -15.27 2.50
CA SER A 91 3.95 -14.38 2.86
C SER A 91 3.12 -14.04 1.64
N ALA A 92 1.79 -14.05 1.76
CA ALA A 92 0.90 -13.51 0.73
C ALA A 92 0.57 -12.05 1.06
N SER A 93 0.61 -11.19 0.06
CA SER A 93 0.36 -9.75 0.18
C SER A 93 -1.00 -9.36 -0.39
N ASP A 94 -1.43 -9.99 -1.49
CA ASP A 94 -2.65 -9.60 -2.18
C ASP A 94 -3.27 -10.74 -3.02
N VAL A 95 -4.53 -10.58 -3.41
CA VAL A 95 -5.31 -11.55 -4.18
C VAL A 95 -6.36 -10.86 -5.07
N ASN A 96 -6.44 -11.25 -6.34
CA ASN A 96 -7.48 -10.76 -7.24
C ASN A 96 -8.73 -11.66 -7.25
N SER A 97 -9.79 -11.25 -7.95
CA SER A 97 -11.06 -12.00 -8.02
C SER A 97 -10.97 -13.33 -8.77
N ALA A 98 -9.92 -13.53 -9.58
CA ALA A 98 -9.60 -14.82 -10.19
C ALA A 98 -8.95 -15.81 -9.20
N GLY A 99 -8.63 -15.38 -7.98
CA GLY A 99 -7.98 -16.20 -6.96
C GLY A 99 -6.47 -16.33 -7.13
N VAL A 100 -5.86 -15.49 -7.99
CA VAL A 100 -4.40 -15.40 -8.09
C VAL A 100 -3.89 -14.63 -6.89
N VAL A 101 -3.02 -15.27 -6.12
CA VAL A 101 -2.41 -14.69 -4.92
C VAL A 101 -0.99 -14.24 -5.27
N VAL A 102 -0.54 -13.11 -4.73
CA VAL A 102 0.84 -12.63 -4.88
C VAL A 102 1.48 -12.35 -3.53
N GLY A 103 2.81 -12.31 -3.50
CA GLY A 103 3.54 -11.97 -2.29
C GLY A 103 5.03 -12.23 -2.43
N SER A 104 5.64 -12.78 -1.40
CA SER A 104 7.06 -13.11 -1.38
C SER A 104 7.35 -14.48 -0.77
N ALA A 105 8.41 -15.12 -1.26
CA ALA A 105 8.93 -16.36 -0.72
C ALA A 105 10.45 -16.36 -0.70
N GLN A 106 11.00 -17.01 0.32
CA GLN A 106 12.43 -17.21 0.47
C GLN A 106 12.88 -18.35 -0.43
N VAL A 107 13.87 -18.07 -1.28
CA VAL A 107 14.55 -19.06 -2.12
C VAL A 107 15.66 -19.76 -1.33
N ALA A 108 16.21 -20.86 -1.87
CA ALA A 108 17.22 -21.68 -1.22
C ALA A 108 18.50 -20.90 -0.78
N SER A 109 18.82 -19.78 -1.43
CA SER A 109 19.94 -18.91 -1.06
C SER A 109 19.65 -18.01 0.16
N GLY A 110 18.42 -18.01 0.67
CA GLY A 110 17.98 -17.20 1.80
C GLY A 110 17.44 -15.82 1.44
N TYR A 111 17.53 -15.40 0.18
CA TYR A 111 16.93 -14.16 -0.32
C TYR A 111 15.43 -14.29 -0.53
N TRP A 112 14.73 -13.14 -0.56
CA TRP A 112 13.29 -13.08 -0.77
C TRP A 112 12.97 -12.66 -2.20
N HIS A 113 12.17 -13.46 -2.88
CA HIS A 113 11.70 -13.16 -4.24
C HIS A 113 10.19 -12.90 -4.24
N ALA A 114 9.77 -12.02 -5.12
CA ALA A 114 8.38 -11.81 -5.49
C ALA A 114 7.84 -13.10 -6.13
N VAL A 115 6.65 -13.52 -5.72
CA VAL A 115 6.04 -14.74 -6.24
C VAL A 115 4.56 -14.53 -6.54
N ARG A 116 4.03 -15.37 -7.43
CA ARG A 116 2.59 -15.56 -7.59
C ARG A 116 2.20 -17.01 -7.34
N TRP A 117 1.02 -17.21 -6.79
CA TRP A 117 0.38 -18.51 -6.66
C TRP A 117 -0.85 -18.60 -7.55
N VAL A 118 -0.87 -19.61 -8.41
CA VAL A 118 -1.98 -19.93 -9.32
C VAL A 118 -2.26 -21.41 -9.21
N ASP A 119 -3.51 -21.79 -8.91
CA ASP A 119 -3.95 -23.19 -8.81
C ASP A 119 -3.04 -24.08 -7.94
N GLY A 120 -2.55 -23.52 -6.83
CA GLY A 120 -1.69 -24.22 -5.88
C GLY A 120 -0.25 -24.43 -6.36
N GLN A 121 0.15 -23.82 -7.48
CA GLN A 121 1.54 -23.73 -7.93
C GLN A 121 2.12 -22.38 -7.55
N ILE A 122 3.42 -22.36 -7.24
CA ILE A 122 4.18 -21.13 -6.98
C ILE A 122 5.08 -20.83 -8.17
N GLU A 123 5.10 -19.57 -8.57
CA GLU A 123 5.98 -19.06 -9.62
C GLU A 123 6.81 -17.91 -9.08
N ASP A 124 8.11 -17.97 -9.34
CA ASP A 124 9.06 -16.90 -9.05
C ASP A 124 8.99 -15.82 -10.14
N LEU A 125 8.76 -14.57 -9.73
CA LEU A 125 8.63 -13.42 -10.62
C LEU A 125 9.98 -12.75 -10.92
N GLY A 126 11.05 -13.16 -10.22
CA GLY A 126 12.41 -12.66 -10.41
C GLY A 126 12.66 -11.26 -9.84
N THR A 127 13.83 -10.71 -10.18
CA THR A 127 14.36 -9.42 -9.68
C THR A 127 14.85 -8.55 -10.84
N LEU A 128 15.34 -7.33 -10.57
CA LEU A 128 16.02 -6.47 -11.55
C LEU A 128 17.54 -6.77 -11.65
N GLY A 129 17.97 -7.96 -11.25
CA GLY A 129 19.37 -8.39 -11.25
C GLY A 129 20.06 -8.30 -9.88
N GLY A 130 19.42 -7.69 -8.89
CA GLY A 130 19.78 -7.81 -7.48
C GLY A 130 19.20 -9.06 -6.82
N PRO A 131 19.45 -9.30 -5.53
CA PRO A 131 19.05 -10.54 -4.87
C PRO A 131 17.62 -10.58 -4.35
N ASN A 132 16.92 -9.44 -4.18
CA ASN A 132 15.59 -9.43 -3.55
C ASN A 132 14.50 -8.80 -4.43
N SER A 133 13.27 -9.29 -4.29
CA SER A 133 12.04 -8.67 -4.78
C SER A 133 10.84 -9.04 -3.91
N GLN A 134 9.77 -8.28 -4.03
CA GLN A 134 8.51 -8.47 -3.32
C GLN A 134 7.35 -7.99 -4.19
N ALA A 135 6.31 -8.81 -4.31
CA ALA A 135 5.02 -8.38 -4.85
C ALA A 135 4.14 -7.86 -3.70
N GLU A 136 3.55 -6.68 -3.91
CA GLU A 136 2.71 -5.99 -2.93
C GLU A 136 1.23 -6.07 -3.31
N ALA A 137 0.90 -5.90 -4.59
CA ALA A 137 -0.49 -5.89 -5.07
C ALA A 137 -0.66 -6.51 -6.46
N ILE A 138 -1.87 -6.95 -6.77
CA ILE A 138 -2.30 -7.50 -8.06
C ILE A 138 -3.67 -6.94 -8.46
N ASP A 139 -3.79 -6.43 -9.68
CA ASP A 139 -5.08 -5.97 -10.20
C ASP A 139 -5.89 -7.09 -10.88
N GLU A 140 -7.14 -6.79 -11.22
CA GLU A 140 -8.05 -7.70 -11.92
C GLU A 140 -7.62 -8.05 -13.36
N ARG A 141 -6.62 -7.35 -13.92
CA ARG A 141 -6.01 -7.67 -15.21
C ARG A 141 -4.78 -8.57 -15.06
N GLY A 142 -4.40 -8.90 -13.83
CA GLY A 142 -3.23 -9.71 -13.51
C GLY A 142 -1.91 -8.93 -13.54
N ARG A 143 -1.94 -7.59 -13.57
CA ARG A 143 -0.73 -6.78 -13.34
C ARG A 143 -0.37 -6.89 -11.88
N ILE A 144 0.88 -7.24 -11.61
CA ILE A 144 1.42 -7.31 -10.26
C ILE A 144 2.36 -6.12 -10.08
N VAL A 145 2.35 -5.47 -8.92
CA VAL A 145 3.29 -4.40 -8.60
C VAL A 145 4.00 -4.66 -7.28
N GLY A 146 5.13 -4.01 -7.07
CA GLY A 146 5.88 -4.13 -5.83
C GLY A 146 7.25 -3.49 -5.92
N THR A 147 8.24 -4.17 -5.35
CA THR A 147 9.61 -3.68 -5.26
C THR A 147 10.59 -4.75 -5.73
N ALA A 148 11.67 -4.37 -6.42
CA ALA A 148 12.77 -5.27 -6.74
C ALA A 148 14.13 -4.55 -6.66
N GLN A 149 15.16 -5.29 -6.26
CA GLN A 149 16.54 -4.80 -6.24
C GLN A 149 17.17 -4.93 -7.62
N ALA A 150 17.79 -3.84 -8.08
CA ALA A 150 18.65 -3.79 -9.24
C ALA A 150 20.06 -4.32 -8.91
N ALA A 151 20.87 -4.57 -9.94
CA ALA A 151 22.23 -5.10 -9.80
C ALA A 151 23.17 -4.18 -9.01
N ASP A 152 22.88 -2.88 -8.94
CA ASP A 152 23.62 -1.91 -8.12
C ASP A 152 23.19 -1.87 -6.65
N GLY A 153 22.21 -2.71 -6.27
CA GLY A 153 21.67 -2.83 -4.91
C GLY A 153 20.55 -1.85 -4.58
N SER A 154 20.19 -0.93 -5.47
CA SER A 154 19.06 -0.02 -5.27
C SER A 154 17.72 -0.75 -5.40
N SER A 155 16.71 -0.33 -4.64
CA SER A 155 15.34 -0.89 -4.69
C SER A 155 14.44 0.01 -5.51
N HIS A 156 13.81 -0.56 -6.54
CA HIS A 156 12.93 0.17 -7.45
C HIS A 156 11.51 -0.36 -7.34
N ALA A 157 10.54 0.53 -7.50
CA ALA A 157 9.17 0.18 -7.82
C ALA A 157 9.15 -0.56 -9.16
N VAL A 158 8.43 -1.67 -9.20
CA VAL A 158 8.34 -2.51 -10.40
C VAL A 158 6.91 -2.93 -10.68
N ALA A 159 6.65 -3.30 -11.93
CA ALA A 159 5.45 -4.02 -12.33
C ALA A 159 5.84 -5.33 -13.03
N TRP A 160 5.15 -6.42 -12.74
CA TRP A 160 5.21 -7.64 -13.54
C TRP A 160 3.96 -7.73 -14.41
N VAL A 161 4.17 -7.77 -15.73
CA VAL A 161 3.13 -7.87 -16.75
C VAL A 161 3.52 -8.98 -17.72
N ASP A 162 2.62 -9.93 -17.95
CA ASP A 162 2.85 -11.07 -18.85
C ASP A 162 4.16 -11.84 -18.55
N GLY A 163 4.47 -12.00 -17.25
CA GLY A 163 5.68 -12.70 -16.78
C GLY A 163 6.98 -11.91 -16.96
N LYS A 164 6.92 -10.64 -17.34
CA LYS A 164 8.09 -9.76 -17.50
C LYS A 164 8.10 -8.70 -16.42
N ILE A 165 9.26 -8.52 -15.80
CA ILE A 165 9.51 -7.42 -14.87
C ILE A 165 9.78 -6.13 -15.65
N GLN A 166 9.09 -5.06 -15.27
CA GLN A 166 9.27 -3.71 -15.75
C GLN A 166 9.72 -2.84 -14.58
N ASP A 167 10.83 -2.14 -14.77
CA ASP A 167 11.29 -1.11 -13.86
C ASP A 167 10.44 0.17 -14.03
N LEU A 168 9.79 0.63 -12.96
CA LEU A 168 9.02 1.87 -12.97
C LEU A 168 9.89 3.09 -12.62
N GLY A 169 11.11 2.84 -12.11
CA GLY A 169 12.13 3.83 -11.82
C GLY A 169 12.00 4.50 -10.46
N LEU A 170 12.94 5.42 -10.20
CA LEU A 170 13.11 6.10 -8.91
C LEU A 170 12.49 7.51 -8.84
N THR A 171 11.93 8.04 -9.92
CA THR A 171 11.33 9.40 -10.02
C THR A 171 12.08 10.52 -9.26
N GLY A 172 13.42 10.46 -9.27
CA GLY A 172 14.28 11.45 -8.60
C GLY A 172 14.61 11.15 -7.13
N GLY A 173 14.27 9.96 -6.63
CA GLY A 173 14.63 9.44 -5.31
C GLY A 173 15.79 8.45 -5.31
N ILE A 174 16.11 7.94 -4.12
CA ILE A 174 17.14 6.92 -3.84
C ILE A 174 16.57 5.50 -3.70
N PHE A 175 15.26 5.36 -3.47
CA PHE A 175 14.50 4.12 -3.61
C PHE A 175 13.00 4.41 -3.84
N SER A 176 12.28 3.48 -4.46
CA SER A 176 10.83 3.56 -4.68
C SER A 176 10.15 2.22 -4.43
N ILE A 177 8.86 2.27 -4.08
CA ILE A 177 8.00 1.10 -3.84
C ILE A 177 6.64 1.40 -4.47
N ALA A 178 6.09 0.45 -5.23
CA ALA A 178 4.68 0.44 -5.62
C ALA A 178 3.91 -0.39 -4.59
N TYR A 179 2.95 0.23 -3.90
CA TYR A 179 2.17 -0.43 -2.84
C TYR A 179 0.89 -1.04 -3.37
N ASP A 180 0.22 -0.40 -4.33
CA ASP A 180 -1.07 -0.86 -4.81
C ASP A 180 -1.32 -0.53 -6.30
N THR A 181 -2.20 -1.28 -6.94
CA THR A 181 -2.60 -1.13 -8.35
C THR A 181 -4.09 -1.39 -8.54
N ALA A 182 -4.77 -0.47 -9.22
CA ALA A 182 -6.16 -0.64 -9.64
C ALA A 182 -6.33 0.01 -11.02
N GLY A 183 -7.01 -0.66 -11.94
CA GLY A 183 -7.21 -0.10 -13.26
C GLY A 183 -5.92 -0.01 -14.07
N ASP A 184 -5.61 1.21 -14.48
CA ASP A 184 -4.36 1.65 -15.12
C ASP A 184 -3.45 2.41 -14.16
N ARG A 185 -3.78 2.42 -12.86
CA ARG A 185 -3.08 3.20 -11.84
C ARG A 185 -2.20 2.33 -10.97
N VAL A 186 -1.05 2.86 -10.63
CA VAL A 186 -0.14 2.34 -9.62
C VAL A 186 0.12 3.45 -8.61
N VAL A 187 0.03 3.14 -7.33
CA VAL A 187 0.33 4.10 -6.25
C VAL A 187 1.46 3.58 -5.38
N GLY A 188 2.16 4.50 -4.74
CA GLY A 188 3.24 4.10 -3.87
C GLY A 188 3.98 5.28 -3.25
N VAL A 189 5.26 5.04 -2.97
CA VAL A 189 6.16 6.03 -2.38
C VAL A 189 7.52 5.98 -3.04
N TYR A 190 8.16 7.14 -3.18
CA TYR A 190 9.59 7.24 -3.42
C TYR A 190 10.26 8.11 -2.36
N HIS A 191 11.54 7.87 -2.13
CA HIS A 191 12.31 8.56 -1.09
C HIS A 191 13.35 9.47 -1.73
N VAL A 192 13.29 10.78 -1.48
CA VAL A 192 14.33 11.73 -1.95
C VAL A 192 15.55 11.79 -1.03
N THR A 193 15.38 11.36 0.22
CA THR A 193 16.42 11.23 1.24
C THR A 193 16.17 9.96 2.05
N ASP A 194 17.14 9.52 2.83
CA ASP A 194 17.01 8.41 3.78
C ASP A 194 16.10 8.74 4.97
N SER A 195 15.81 10.02 5.20
CA SER A 195 14.90 10.46 6.25
C SER A 195 13.43 10.14 5.97
N PHE A 196 12.65 9.95 7.04
CA PHE A 196 11.20 9.78 6.96
C PHE A 196 10.50 10.96 6.25
N SER A 197 10.95 12.18 6.51
CA SER A 197 10.46 13.39 5.83
C SER A 197 10.80 13.44 4.32
N GLY A 198 11.69 12.58 3.86
CA GLY A 198 12.06 12.38 2.45
C GLY A 198 11.05 11.58 1.63
N ARG A 199 10.01 11.01 2.25
CA ARG A 199 8.98 10.24 1.56
C ARG A 199 8.08 11.13 0.72
N ARG A 200 7.77 10.67 -0.50
CA ARG A 200 6.88 11.33 -1.44
C ARG A 200 5.90 10.32 -2.01
N PRO A 201 4.59 10.48 -1.76
CA PRO A 201 3.57 9.63 -2.35
C PRO A 201 3.42 9.95 -3.84
N PHE A 202 3.15 8.94 -4.64
CA PHE A 202 2.89 9.11 -6.07
C PHE A 202 1.65 8.35 -6.53
N VAL A 203 1.08 8.81 -7.63
CA VAL A 203 0.13 8.08 -8.48
C VAL A 203 0.71 8.06 -9.88
N ARG A 204 0.74 6.88 -10.49
CA ARG A 204 1.20 6.67 -11.85
C ARG A 204 0.08 6.11 -12.70
N THR A 205 -0.15 6.71 -13.86
CA THR A 205 -1.08 6.22 -14.89
C THR A 205 -0.30 6.01 -16.19
N GLY A 206 -0.11 4.75 -16.58
CA GLY A 206 0.80 4.38 -17.66
C GLY A 206 2.23 4.86 -17.40
N ASN A 207 2.74 5.76 -18.24
CA ASN A 207 4.08 6.35 -18.10
C ASN A 207 4.08 7.71 -17.40
N THR A 208 2.91 8.24 -17.04
CA THR A 208 2.79 9.53 -16.38
C THR A 208 2.71 9.33 -14.89
N GLU A 209 3.64 9.94 -14.15
CA GLU A 209 3.65 9.93 -12.70
C GLU A 209 3.39 11.33 -12.15
N ILE A 210 2.57 11.39 -11.11
CA ILE A 210 2.24 12.60 -10.38
C ILE A 210 2.58 12.38 -8.91
N THR A 211 3.45 13.22 -8.37
CA THR A 211 3.64 13.30 -6.91
C THR A 211 2.40 13.91 -6.27
N ILE A 212 1.79 13.21 -5.32
CA ILE A 212 0.69 13.78 -4.54
C ILE A 212 1.27 14.87 -3.65
N HIS A 213 0.72 16.09 -3.76
CA HIS A 213 1.07 17.19 -2.87
C HIS A 213 0.48 16.95 -1.47
N ALA A 214 1.23 16.23 -0.64
CA ALA A 214 0.90 15.89 0.73
C ALA A 214 1.97 16.41 1.69
N PRO A 215 1.66 16.49 3.01
CA PRO A 215 2.66 16.78 4.02
C PRO A 215 3.85 15.80 3.98
N PRO A 216 5.01 16.18 4.56
CA PRO A 216 6.17 15.30 4.65
C PRO A 216 5.83 13.92 5.26
N GLY A 217 6.58 12.89 4.88
CA GLY A 217 6.37 11.53 5.40
C GLY A 217 5.20 10.78 4.76
N ALA A 218 4.51 11.37 3.79
CA ALA A 218 3.34 10.76 3.17
C ALA A 218 3.66 9.53 2.31
N SER A 219 2.75 8.57 2.31
CA SER A 219 2.73 7.40 1.44
C SER A 219 1.30 7.17 0.93
N ALA A 220 1.18 6.85 -0.36
CA ALA A 220 -0.07 6.36 -0.95
C ALA A 220 -0.08 4.84 -0.84
N LEU A 221 -1.03 4.29 -0.09
CA LEU A 221 -0.98 2.90 0.37
C LEU A 221 -2.00 2.01 -0.34
N ALA A 222 -3.14 2.58 -0.73
CA ALA A 222 -4.17 1.86 -1.46
C ALA A 222 -4.87 2.76 -2.49
N VAL A 223 -5.40 2.18 -3.56
CA VAL A 223 -6.10 2.87 -4.64
C VAL A 223 -7.28 2.05 -5.12
N ASN A 224 -8.42 2.69 -5.39
CA ASN A 224 -9.58 2.02 -5.96
C ASN A 224 -9.74 2.29 -7.48
N GLU A 225 -10.63 1.57 -8.16
CA GLU A 225 -10.82 1.69 -9.62
C GLU A 225 -11.29 3.10 -10.04
N ALA A 226 -11.97 3.82 -9.14
CA ALA A 226 -12.37 5.21 -9.35
C ALA A 226 -11.20 6.22 -9.26
N GLY A 227 -10.00 5.77 -8.89
CA GLY A 227 -8.80 6.58 -8.74
C GLY A 227 -8.69 7.33 -7.40
N THR A 228 -9.50 6.93 -6.41
CA THR A 228 -9.38 7.44 -5.05
C THR A 228 -8.23 6.72 -4.37
N VAL A 229 -7.31 7.48 -3.80
CA VAL A 229 -6.11 6.98 -3.12
C VAL A 229 -6.31 7.13 -1.62
N ALA A 230 -6.13 6.06 -0.86
CA ALA A 230 -6.00 6.12 0.60
C ALA A 230 -4.52 6.06 0.99
N GLY A 231 -4.17 6.80 2.04
CA GLY A 231 -2.80 6.82 2.52
C GLY A 231 -2.66 7.49 3.86
N THR A 232 -1.41 7.67 4.27
CA THR A 232 -1.05 8.26 5.56
C THR A 232 0.09 9.24 5.38
N TYR A 233 0.06 10.36 6.11
CA TYR A 233 1.20 11.27 6.26
C TYR A 233 1.56 11.47 7.74
N GLY A 234 2.80 11.86 8.03
CA GLY A 234 3.28 12.00 9.40
C GLY A 234 4.64 12.66 9.48
N TYR A 235 4.93 13.28 10.63
CA TYR A 235 6.13 14.11 10.78
C TYR A 235 7.35 13.35 11.34
N LYS A 236 7.14 12.15 11.87
CA LYS A 236 8.15 11.41 12.65
C LYS A 236 8.05 9.91 12.43
N ASP A 237 9.20 9.25 12.53
CA ASP A 237 9.29 7.79 12.55
C ASP A 237 8.57 7.23 13.81
N TRP A 238 8.13 5.96 13.75
CA TRP A 238 7.49 5.23 14.85
C TRP A 238 8.41 5.05 16.09
N THR A 239 9.63 5.56 16.04
CA THR A 239 10.59 5.57 17.14
C THR A 239 10.67 6.92 17.88
N ASP A 240 10.03 7.99 17.39
CA ASP A 240 10.09 9.35 17.98
C ASP A 240 8.69 9.87 18.40
N PRO A 241 8.22 9.53 19.60
CA PRO A 241 6.92 10.00 20.12
C PRO A 241 6.90 11.52 20.40
N PRO A 242 5.73 12.19 20.29
CA PRO A 242 4.43 11.61 19.97
C PRO A 242 4.25 11.31 18.47
N PHE A 243 3.63 10.17 18.17
CA PHE A 243 3.23 9.78 16.82
C PHE A 243 2.03 10.60 16.38
N VAL A 244 2.15 11.31 15.26
CA VAL A 244 1.09 12.17 14.72
C VAL A 244 0.94 11.86 13.24
N ASN A 245 0.58 10.61 12.93
CA ASN A 245 0.19 10.23 11.59
C ASN A 245 -1.27 10.64 11.36
N GLN A 246 -1.62 10.90 10.10
CA GLN A 246 -2.96 11.26 9.71
C GLN A 246 -3.32 10.50 8.44
N ALA A 247 -4.40 9.73 8.54
CA ALA A 247 -5.02 9.09 7.41
C ALA A 247 -5.64 10.13 6.48
N PHE A 248 -5.50 9.92 5.17
CA PHE A 248 -6.08 10.78 4.15
C PHE A 248 -6.67 9.95 3.01
N VAL A 249 -7.59 10.60 2.28
CA VAL A 249 -7.92 10.24 0.91
C VAL A 249 -7.48 11.35 -0.03
N TRP A 250 -7.03 10.97 -1.22
CA TRP A 250 -6.69 11.88 -2.30
C TRP A 250 -7.45 11.48 -3.56
N ARG A 251 -8.00 12.47 -4.26
CA ARG A 251 -8.63 12.29 -5.56
C ARG A 251 -8.53 13.57 -6.37
N ASP A 252 -8.13 13.45 -7.63
CA ASP A 252 -8.12 14.55 -8.61
C ASP A 252 -7.43 15.83 -8.09
N GLY A 253 -6.29 15.67 -7.42
CA GLY A 253 -5.50 16.78 -6.88
C GLY A 253 -5.93 17.28 -5.50
N VAL A 254 -7.03 16.75 -4.93
CA VAL A 254 -7.57 17.17 -3.64
C VAL A 254 -7.25 16.14 -2.57
N LEU A 255 -6.50 16.54 -1.54
CA LEU A 255 -6.23 15.75 -0.34
C LEU A 255 -7.22 16.11 0.77
N ARG A 256 -7.83 15.11 1.39
CA ARG A 256 -8.74 15.25 2.53
C ARG A 256 -8.29 14.34 3.67
N SER A 257 -8.07 14.92 4.84
CA SER A 257 -7.87 14.14 6.07
C SER A 257 -9.15 13.40 6.47
N LEU A 258 -9.00 12.17 6.97
CA LEU A 258 -10.09 11.38 7.53
C LEU A 258 -10.38 11.70 9.00
N GLY A 259 -9.48 12.45 9.66
CA GLY A 259 -9.51 12.68 11.10
C GLY A 259 -9.03 11.47 11.91
N THR A 260 -9.42 11.43 13.18
CA THR A 260 -9.09 10.36 14.14
C THR A 260 -10.32 10.01 15.00
N LEU A 261 -10.26 8.91 15.74
CA LEU A 261 -11.25 8.53 16.77
C LEU A 261 -11.08 9.28 18.11
N GLY A 262 -10.47 10.48 18.07
CA GLY A 262 -10.27 11.36 19.23
C GLY A 262 -8.85 11.36 19.81
N GLY A 263 -7.98 10.43 19.37
CA GLY A 263 -6.55 10.45 19.66
C GLY A 263 -5.72 11.24 18.65
N PRO A 264 -4.38 11.27 18.78
CA PRO A 264 -3.51 12.10 17.94
C PRO A 264 -3.20 11.51 16.55
N THR A 265 -3.50 10.23 16.31
CA THR A 265 -3.01 9.54 15.11
C THR A 265 -4.05 8.64 14.45
N SER A 266 -3.97 8.54 13.13
CA SER A 266 -4.69 7.58 12.29
C SER A 266 -3.84 7.16 11.09
N ASP A 267 -4.01 5.91 10.68
CA ASP A 267 -3.32 5.30 9.54
C ASP A 267 -4.35 4.57 8.68
N ALA A 268 -4.48 4.94 7.41
CA ALA A 268 -5.32 4.22 6.44
C ALA A 268 -4.50 3.10 5.79
N THR A 269 -5.12 1.93 5.62
CA THR A 269 -4.44 0.73 5.09
C THR A 269 -5.15 0.13 3.88
N GLY A 270 -6.47 0.29 3.76
CA GLY A 270 -7.23 -0.26 2.64
C GLY A 270 -8.42 0.61 2.26
N ILE A 271 -8.81 0.53 0.99
CA ILE A 271 -9.97 1.22 0.39
C ILE A 271 -10.70 0.25 -0.54
N ASN A 272 -12.02 0.32 -0.60
CA ASN A 272 -12.83 -0.42 -1.58
C ASN A 272 -13.31 0.48 -2.73
N ASP A 273 -13.98 -0.08 -3.74
CA ASP A 273 -14.46 0.68 -4.92
C ASP A 273 -15.61 1.63 -4.60
N LEU A 274 -16.26 1.46 -3.45
CA LEU A 274 -17.22 2.43 -2.89
C LEU A 274 -16.54 3.65 -2.26
N GLY A 275 -15.20 3.66 -2.17
CA GLY A 275 -14.42 4.75 -1.57
C GLY A 275 -14.43 4.74 -0.04
N GLN A 276 -14.81 3.62 0.57
CA GLN A 276 -14.79 3.44 2.01
C GLN A 276 -13.41 2.99 2.44
N VAL A 277 -12.91 3.52 3.55
CA VAL A 277 -11.52 3.32 3.98
C VAL A 277 -11.49 2.64 5.33
N VAL A 278 -10.56 1.70 5.51
CA VAL A 278 -10.29 1.08 6.81
C VAL A 278 -8.86 1.35 7.25
N GLY A 279 -8.63 1.16 8.54
CA GLY A 279 -7.31 1.30 9.11
C GLY A 279 -7.33 1.30 10.63
N THR A 280 -6.32 1.94 11.21
CA THR A 280 -6.15 2.02 12.65
C THR A 280 -6.10 3.47 13.10
N SER A 281 -6.75 3.80 14.21
CA SER A 281 -6.73 5.13 14.81
C SER A 281 -6.57 5.04 16.33
N TRP A 282 -6.00 6.08 16.93
CA TRP A 282 -6.04 6.24 18.38
C TRP A 282 -7.38 6.83 18.82
N THR A 283 -7.90 6.31 19.92
CA THR A 283 -9.06 6.85 20.63
C THR A 283 -8.63 7.86 21.68
N ALA A 284 -9.57 8.66 22.20
CA ALA A 284 -9.31 9.67 23.22
C ALA A 284 -8.72 9.11 24.54
N ASP A 285 -8.94 7.83 24.83
CA ASP A 285 -8.36 7.09 25.97
C ASP A 285 -6.97 6.50 25.67
N GLY A 286 -6.36 6.81 24.52
CA GLY A 286 -4.99 6.43 24.18
C GLY A 286 -4.82 4.99 23.70
N ARG A 287 -5.90 4.30 23.32
CA ARG A 287 -5.85 2.93 22.77
C ARG A 287 -5.92 2.93 21.25
N PHE A 288 -5.38 1.89 20.63
CA PHE A 288 -5.61 1.61 19.22
C PHE A 288 -7.02 1.05 19.00
N ALA A 289 -7.66 1.50 17.93
CA ALA A 289 -8.91 0.98 17.46
C ALA A 289 -8.89 0.84 15.94
N ALA A 290 -9.40 -0.29 15.45
CA ALA A 290 -9.73 -0.45 14.05
C ALA A 290 -10.89 0.49 13.69
N PHE A 291 -10.79 1.16 12.55
CA PHE A 291 -11.83 2.06 12.05
C PHE A 291 -12.33 1.67 10.67
N PHE A 292 -13.53 2.13 10.37
CA PHE A 292 -14.13 2.18 9.05
C PHE A 292 -14.62 3.62 8.77
N TRP A 293 -14.26 4.17 7.63
CA TRP A 293 -14.66 5.51 7.19
C TRP A 293 -15.62 5.40 6.02
N ASP A 294 -16.80 6.01 6.17
CA ASP A 294 -17.96 5.78 5.29
C ASP A 294 -18.06 6.72 4.07
N GLY A 295 -17.02 7.50 3.77
CA GLY A 295 -17.09 8.62 2.82
C GLY A 295 -17.17 9.99 3.49
N THR A 296 -17.53 10.02 4.77
CA THR A 296 -17.72 11.25 5.53
C THR A 296 -17.07 11.21 6.91
N THR A 297 -17.30 10.13 7.65
CA THR A 297 -17.07 10.04 9.09
C THR A 297 -16.33 8.75 9.43
N MET A 298 -15.39 8.84 10.37
CA MET A 298 -14.67 7.69 10.90
C MET A 298 -15.47 7.04 12.02
N HIS A 299 -15.77 5.76 11.86
CA HIS A 299 -16.47 4.92 12.84
C HIS A 299 -15.53 3.88 13.42
N ARG A 300 -15.66 3.59 14.71
CA ARG A 300 -14.93 2.50 15.35
C ARG A 300 -15.58 1.16 14.99
N LEU A 301 -14.79 0.18 14.59
CA LEU A 301 -15.27 -1.19 14.37
C LEU A 301 -15.45 -1.92 15.72
N ALA A 302 -16.58 -2.64 15.87
CA ALA A 302 -16.94 -3.32 17.12
C ALA A 302 -16.12 -4.61 17.31
N THR A 303 -15.50 -4.77 18.48
CA THR A 303 -14.70 -5.96 18.80
C THR A 303 -14.45 -6.10 20.29
N GLY A 304 -14.25 -7.35 20.74
CA GLY A 304 -13.75 -7.67 22.08
C GLY A 304 -12.22 -7.62 22.21
N ALA A 305 -11.48 -7.42 21.12
CA ALA A 305 -10.03 -7.30 21.13
C ALA A 305 -9.57 -5.97 21.74
N GLU A 306 -8.45 -5.98 22.46
CA GLU A 306 -7.96 -4.79 23.18
C GLU A 306 -7.28 -3.75 22.28
N SER A 307 -6.57 -4.20 21.25
CA SER A 307 -5.78 -3.33 20.35
C SER A 307 -5.91 -3.75 18.87
N PRO A 308 -7.14 -3.91 18.35
CA PRO A 308 -7.38 -4.41 17.00
C PRO A 308 -6.81 -3.48 15.92
N THR A 309 -6.44 -4.06 14.79
CA THR A 309 -6.10 -3.33 13.56
C THR A 309 -7.01 -3.80 12.43
N ALA A 310 -7.39 -2.89 11.52
CA ALA A 310 -7.98 -3.25 10.23
C ALA A 310 -6.95 -3.04 9.13
N GLN A 311 -6.94 -3.95 8.15
CA GLN A 311 -5.91 -4.01 7.12
C GLN A 311 -6.50 -3.84 5.71
N ALA A 312 -7.62 -4.50 5.41
CA ALA A 312 -8.27 -4.40 4.09
C ALA A 312 -9.79 -4.51 4.22
N VAL A 313 -10.49 -4.03 3.18
CA VAL A 313 -11.93 -4.06 3.05
C VAL A 313 -12.29 -4.36 1.60
N ASN A 314 -13.24 -5.26 1.37
CA ASN A 314 -13.75 -5.53 0.01
C ASN A 314 -15.05 -4.75 -0.28
N ASP A 315 -15.58 -4.88 -1.50
CA ASP A 315 -16.77 -4.13 -1.92
C ASP A 315 -18.05 -4.54 -1.19
N SER A 316 -18.10 -5.74 -0.62
CA SER A 316 -19.23 -6.18 0.23
C SER A 316 -19.22 -5.56 1.63
N GLY A 317 -18.15 -4.85 2.00
CA GLY A 317 -17.94 -4.30 3.33
C GLY A 317 -17.35 -5.30 4.33
N LEU A 318 -16.89 -6.48 3.88
CA LEU A 318 -16.11 -7.39 4.71
C LEU A 318 -14.77 -6.73 5.02
N VAL A 319 -14.48 -6.52 6.30
CA VAL A 319 -13.20 -5.99 6.77
C VAL A 319 -12.37 -7.12 7.36
N ILE A 320 -11.07 -7.10 7.14
CA ILE A 320 -10.11 -8.05 7.73
C ILE A 320 -9.05 -7.32 8.54
N GLY A 321 -8.43 -8.02 9.49
CA GLY A 321 -7.39 -7.44 10.32
C GLY A 321 -6.83 -8.39 11.37
N THR A 322 -6.35 -7.83 12.48
CA THR A 322 -5.78 -8.61 13.59
C THR A 322 -6.33 -8.19 14.94
N ASP A 323 -6.33 -9.10 15.90
CA ASP A 323 -6.71 -8.81 17.30
C ASP A 323 -5.70 -7.90 18.04
N GLY A 324 -4.51 -7.71 17.47
CA GLY A 324 -3.40 -6.93 18.01
C GLY A 324 -2.76 -7.44 19.30
N THR A 325 -3.40 -8.32 20.07
CA THR A 325 -2.83 -8.85 21.32
C THR A 325 -2.05 -10.12 21.08
N THR A 326 -2.59 -11.07 20.31
CA THR A 326 -1.95 -12.37 20.02
C THR A 326 -1.54 -12.51 18.56
N SER A 327 -1.73 -11.45 17.77
CA SER A 327 -1.57 -11.46 16.31
C SER A 327 -2.36 -12.61 15.70
N ARG A 328 -3.68 -12.62 15.96
CA ARG A 328 -4.62 -13.56 15.35
C ARG A 328 -5.44 -12.86 14.29
N ALA A 329 -5.45 -13.45 13.10
CA ALA A 329 -6.22 -12.98 11.97
C ALA A 329 -7.72 -12.99 12.31
N MET A 330 -8.42 -11.93 11.93
CA MET A 330 -9.82 -11.75 12.23
C MET A 330 -10.57 -11.05 11.09
N ILE A 331 -11.90 -11.11 11.14
CA ILE A 331 -12.81 -10.46 10.20
C ILE A 331 -13.89 -9.66 10.93
N TRP A 332 -14.39 -8.62 10.29
CA TRP A 332 -15.72 -8.05 10.55
C TRP A 332 -16.59 -8.34 9.32
N PRO A 333 -17.62 -9.19 9.43
CA PRO A 333 -18.47 -9.56 8.28
C PRO A 333 -19.17 -8.39 7.57
N SER A 334 -19.32 -7.28 8.30
CA SER A 334 -19.67 -5.95 7.79
C SER A 334 -19.12 -4.91 8.77
N PRO A 335 -19.05 -3.61 8.41
CA PRO A 335 -18.51 -2.58 9.29
C PRO A 335 -19.30 -2.39 10.60
N THR A 336 -20.55 -2.88 10.66
CA THR A 336 -21.42 -2.80 11.83
C THR A 336 -21.53 -4.12 12.60
N ALA A 337 -20.95 -5.20 12.08
CA ALA A 337 -20.97 -6.51 12.74
C ALA A 337 -19.86 -6.61 13.79
N GLU A 338 -20.02 -7.54 14.75
CA GLU A 338 -18.92 -7.90 15.64
C GLU A 338 -17.83 -8.69 14.93
N SER A 339 -16.60 -8.53 15.41
CA SER A 339 -15.44 -9.22 14.89
C SER A 339 -15.44 -10.73 15.19
N GLN A 340 -14.87 -11.54 14.30
CA GLN A 340 -14.70 -12.98 14.46
C GLN A 340 -13.26 -13.39 14.14
N LEU A 341 -12.67 -14.29 14.93
CA LEU A 341 -11.35 -14.83 14.65
C LEU A 341 -11.39 -15.81 13.47
N LEU A 342 -10.39 -15.72 12.60
CA LEU A 342 -10.15 -16.72 11.56
C LEU A 342 -9.54 -18.00 12.18
N PRO A 343 -9.79 -19.16 11.56
CA PRO A 343 -9.14 -20.41 11.97
C PRO A 343 -7.63 -20.27 11.80
N MET A 344 -6.90 -20.76 12.80
CA MET A 344 -5.44 -20.79 12.78
C MET A 344 -4.98 -22.04 12.03
N PRO A 345 -3.98 -21.95 11.14
CA PRO A 345 -3.37 -23.14 10.54
C PRO A 345 -2.83 -24.09 11.62
N ASP A 346 -2.92 -25.40 11.38
CA ASP A 346 -2.44 -26.40 12.32
C ASP A 346 -0.95 -26.21 12.63
N GLY A 347 -0.63 -26.12 13.92
CA GLY A 347 0.75 -25.91 14.41
C GLY A 347 1.26 -24.47 14.35
N ALA A 348 0.49 -23.53 13.81
CA ALA A 348 0.86 -22.11 13.85
C ALA A 348 0.70 -21.52 15.26
N VAL A 349 1.52 -20.54 15.59
CA VAL A 349 1.48 -19.81 16.87
C VAL A 349 0.83 -18.43 16.73
N SER A 350 0.76 -17.87 15.52
CA SER A 350 0.08 -16.62 15.20
C SER A 350 -0.26 -16.56 13.71
N SER A 351 -1.17 -15.66 13.33
CA SER A 351 -1.65 -15.48 11.96
C SER A 351 -2.10 -14.05 11.69
N ILE A 352 -1.85 -13.55 10.49
CA ILE A 352 -2.19 -12.18 10.07
C ILE A 352 -2.92 -12.27 8.74
N ALA A 353 -4.12 -11.67 8.67
CA ALA A 353 -4.80 -11.41 7.41
C ALA A 353 -4.30 -10.09 6.84
N ILE A 354 -3.95 -10.09 5.55
CA ILE A 354 -3.35 -8.94 4.85
C ILE A 354 -4.32 -8.35 3.84
N ASN A 355 -4.94 -9.17 3.00
CA ASN A 355 -5.87 -8.67 1.97
C ASN A 355 -7.06 -9.62 1.77
N VAL A 356 -8.10 -9.13 1.11
CA VAL A 356 -9.35 -9.83 0.81
C VAL A 356 -9.89 -9.36 -0.54
N ASN A 357 -10.23 -10.30 -1.42
CA ASN A 357 -10.92 -9.97 -2.69
C ASN A 357 -12.45 -9.89 -2.51
N ASP A 358 -13.16 -9.48 -3.57
CA ASP A 358 -14.63 -9.36 -3.54
C ASP A 358 -15.38 -10.67 -3.32
N PRO A 359 -14.97 -11.81 -3.90
CA PRO A 359 -15.50 -13.13 -3.51
C PRO A 359 -15.30 -13.49 -2.04
N GLY A 360 -14.45 -12.77 -1.30
CA GLY A 360 -14.20 -12.99 0.11
C GLY A 360 -13.07 -13.97 0.42
N LEU A 361 -12.22 -14.27 -0.55
CA LEU A 361 -10.97 -15.01 -0.35
C LEU A 361 -9.98 -14.11 0.37
N ILE A 362 -9.50 -14.55 1.53
CA ILE A 362 -8.60 -13.76 2.38
C ILE A 362 -7.20 -14.36 2.28
N VAL A 363 -6.17 -13.52 2.22
CA VAL A 363 -4.77 -13.96 2.19
C VAL A 363 -3.95 -13.29 3.27
N GLY A 364 -2.81 -13.89 3.60
CA GLY A 364 -1.86 -13.35 4.55
C GLY A 364 -0.78 -14.36 4.93
N LEU A 365 -0.44 -14.43 6.21
CA LEU A 365 0.59 -15.34 6.70
C LEU A 365 0.29 -15.92 8.08
N ALA A 366 1.00 -17.01 8.41
CA ALA A 366 1.07 -17.57 9.76
C ALA A 366 2.52 -17.86 10.15
N TYR A 367 2.80 -17.78 11.45
CA TYR A 367 4.13 -18.07 12.00
C TYR A 367 4.14 -19.39 12.75
N PHE A 368 5.29 -20.06 12.73
CA PHE A 368 5.54 -21.32 13.41
C PHE A 368 6.92 -21.29 14.07
N THR A 369 7.10 -22.11 15.10
CA THR A 369 8.34 -22.20 15.89
C THR A 369 9.21 -23.42 15.54
N SER A 370 8.66 -24.41 14.84
CA SER A 370 9.33 -25.66 14.46
C SER A 370 9.31 -25.85 12.94
N PRO A 371 10.41 -26.31 12.31
CA PRO A 371 11.70 -26.71 12.91
C PRO A 371 12.57 -25.53 13.37
N SER A 372 12.23 -24.31 12.95
CA SER A 372 12.76 -23.03 13.44
C SER A 372 11.70 -21.96 13.23
N TRP A 373 11.92 -20.74 13.72
CA TRP A 373 11.00 -19.64 13.45
C TRP A 373 10.90 -19.37 11.94
N HIS A 374 9.70 -19.49 11.38
CA HIS A 374 9.42 -19.18 9.98
C HIS A 374 7.98 -18.75 9.76
N SER A 375 7.73 -18.02 8.68
CA SER A 375 6.39 -17.68 8.20
C SER A 375 5.96 -18.56 7.04
N ARG A 376 4.65 -18.75 6.87
CA ARG A 376 4.08 -19.32 5.65
C ARG A 376 2.90 -18.50 5.17
N ALA A 377 2.80 -18.34 3.85
CA ALA A 377 1.64 -17.74 3.21
C ALA A 377 0.39 -18.61 3.44
N VAL A 378 -0.74 -17.96 3.73
CA VAL A 378 -2.02 -18.60 4.06
C VAL A 378 -3.13 -18.00 3.24
N VAL A 379 -4.09 -18.83 2.86
CA VAL A 379 -5.39 -18.44 2.30
C VAL A 379 -6.51 -18.92 3.22
N TRP A 380 -7.49 -18.06 3.49
CA TRP A 380 -8.74 -18.44 4.15
C TRP A 380 -9.92 -18.41 3.16
N ARG A 381 -10.59 -19.55 3.01
CA ARG A 381 -11.71 -19.76 2.08
C ARG A 381 -12.84 -20.56 2.69
#